data_AF-A0A9D6PYK2-F1
#
_entry.id   AF-A0A9D6PYK2-F1
#
_cell.length_a   1.000
_cell.length_b   1.000
_cell.length_c   1.000
_cell.angle_alpha   90.00
_cell.angle_beta   90.00
_cell.angle_gamma   90.00
#
_symmetry.space_group_name_H-M   'P 1'
#
loop_
_entity.id
_entity.type
_entity.pdbx_description
1 polymer ?
#
loop_
_entity_poly.entity_id
_entity_poly.type
_entity_poly.pdbx_seq_one_letter_code
_entity_poly.pdbx_strand_id
1 'polypeptide(L)'
;MKSKNKIAIVGTALALMLAGCGGFVYTTVGGKVSGLTGGGTLTLHDDGNYRVSLSADGPFSFRVASNASYNISVLSQPSKVNCTVVNGSGHMNSEAPLDNIVVTCLPNVPVGGAVAGLATGTTVGLSDNGSFQSTLDANGAFVLPTYIVNGGAYAVTVSRQPAGQYCSVTNGTGTADINNLAASNNVVVNCIAAVPVAGTVTGLKTGSSVVLSNNGSDTLTVSAAGNFTFANSMLDGAAYAVTVTTQPSGQTCSVTNGSGTASLTNPAGASNIAVNCV
;
A
#
# COMPACT_ATOMS: atom_id res chain seq x y z
N MET A 1 61.77 84.06 -4.97
CA MET A 1 60.93 84.70 -3.93
C MET A 1 59.64 83.93 -3.79
N LYS A 2 59.26 83.50 -2.56
CA LYS A 2 57.91 83.26 -1.98
C LYS A 2 56.81 82.67 -2.91
N SER A 3 55.99 81.67 -2.56
CA SER A 3 55.38 81.29 -1.29
C SER A 3 54.41 80.11 -1.50
N LYS A 4 54.40 79.18 -0.54
CA LYS A 4 53.34 78.35 0.07
C LYS A 4 51.99 78.01 -0.63
N ASN A 5 51.63 76.75 -0.33
CA ASN A 5 50.32 76.13 -0.05
C ASN A 5 49.39 75.75 -1.21
N LYS A 6 49.26 74.43 -1.44
CA LYS A 6 47.95 73.78 -1.66
C LYS A 6 47.87 72.40 -0.98
N ILE A 7 46.76 72.25 -0.28
CA ILE A 7 46.14 71.06 0.31
C ILE A 7 45.80 70.03 -0.77
N ALA A 8 45.89 68.73 -0.47
CA ALA A 8 44.77 67.76 -0.63
C ALA A 8 45.21 66.28 -0.65
N ILE A 9 44.59 65.51 0.24
CA ILE A 9 44.04 64.16 0.05
C ILE A 9 45.04 63.04 -0.25
N VAL A 10 45.42 62.31 0.80
CA VAL A 10 46.06 60.99 0.70
C VAL A 10 45.04 60.01 0.16
N GLY A 11 45.29 59.54 -1.07
CA GLY A 11 44.49 58.57 -1.78
C GLY A 11 44.55 57.19 -1.14
N THR A 12 43.37 56.57 -1.12
CA THR A 12 43.07 55.16 -0.90
C THR A 12 43.88 54.22 -1.79
N ALA A 13 44.41 53.15 -1.19
CA ALA A 13 44.66 51.87 -1.87
C ALA A 13 44.25 50.73 -0.93
N LEU A 14 42.94 50.60 -0.68
CA LEU A 14 42.37 49.36 -0.17
C LEU A 14 42.31 48.40 -1.36
N ALA A 15 43.32 47.54 -1.48
CA ALA A 15 43.28 46.40 -2.39
C ALA A 15 42.15 45.47 -1.92
N LEU A 16 40.95 45.62 -2.49
CA LEU A 16 39.98 44.54 -2.50
C LEU A 16 40.61 43.39 -3.29
N MET A 17 41.11 42.38 -2.58
CA MET A 17 41.21 41.06 -3.15
C MET A 17 39.77 40.63 -3.45
N LEU A 18 39.35 40.76 -4.71
CA LEU A 18 38.30 39.91 -5.24
C LEU A 18 38.82 38.49 -5.10
N ALA A 19 38.47 37.82 -4.01
CA ALA A 19 38.41 36.37 -4.00
C ALA A 19 37.46 36.02 -5.15
N GLY A 20 38.03 35.65 -6.29
CA GLY A 20 37.25 35.12 -7.39
C GLY A 20 36.45 33.96 -6.81
N CYS A 21 35.12 34.10 -6.76
CA CYS A 21 34.25 32.95 -6.70
C CYS A 21 34.56 32.17 -7.98
N GLY A 22 35.47 31.19 -7.90
CA GLY A 22 35.70 30.24 -8.98
C GLY A 22 34.34 29.62 -9.30
N GLY A 23 33.79 29.99 -10.45
CA GLY A 23 32.50 29.46 -10.88
C GLY A 23 32.62 27.96 -10.97
N PHE A 24 31.71 27.24 -10.30
CA PHE A 24 31.59 25.81 -10.52
C PHE A 24 31.25 25.58 -11.99
N VAL A 25 32.06 24.78 -12.69
CA VAL A 25 31.75 24.37 -14.05
C VAL A 25 30.66 23.31 -13.97
N TYR A 26 29.50 23.60 -14.56
CA TYR A 26 28.37 22.67 -14.59
C TYR A 26 28.30 21.96 -15.94
N THR A 27 28.01 20.67 -15.90
CA THR A 27 27.70 19.82 -17.04
C THR A 27 26.35 19.13 -16.81
N THR A 28 25.94 18.24 -17.70
CA THR A 28 24.70 17.47 -17.57
C THR A 28 24.97 15.98 -17.45
N VAL A 29 24.26 15.34 -16.53
CA VAL A 29 24.13 13.88 -16.46
C VAL A 29 22.69 13.50 -16.78
N GLY A 30 22.49 12.51 -17.64
CA GLY A 30 21.17 12.17 -18.13
C GLY A 30 21.17 10.97 -19.04
N GLY A 31 20.08 10.82 -19.78
CA GLY A 31 19.93 9.76 -20.75
C GLY A 31 18.49 9.65 -21.20
N LYS A 32 18.00 8.43 -21.42
CA LYS A 32 16.71 8.20 -22.08
C LYS A 32 15.75 7.37 -21.23
N VAL A 33 14.49 7.82 -21.17
CA VAL A 33 13.34 7.06 -20.71
C VAL A 33 12.68 6.35 -21.89
N SER A 34 12.38 5.06 -21.72
CA SER A 34 11.64 4.24 -22.68
C SER A 34 10.57 3.40 -22.00
N GLY A 35 9.44 3.16 -22.70
CA GLY A 35 8.32 2.37 -22.20
C GLY A 35 7.37 3.09 -21.24
N LEU A 36 7.51 4.41 -21.06
CA LEU A 36 6.61 5.27 -20.29
C LEU A 36 5.30 5.47 -21.06
N THR A 37 4.47 4.43 -21.01
CA THR A 37 3.19 4.32 -21.70
C THR A 37 2.04 4.21 -20.70
N GLY A 38 0.79 4.42 -21.14
CA GLY A 38 -0.39 4.15 -20.30
C GLY A 38 -0.88 5.31 -19.40
N GLY A 39 -0.21 6.46 -19.41
CA GLY A 39 -0.57 7.66 -18.65
C GLY A 39 0.04 7.69 -17.24
N GLY A 40 0.16 8.89 -16.67
CA GLY A 40 0.86 9.16 -15.41
C GLY A 40 2.16 9.92 -15.61
N THR A 41 2.82 10.26 -14.50
CA THR A 41 4.05 11.05 -14.50
C THR A 41 5.15 10.25 -13.79
N LEU A 42 6.23 9.94 -14.50
CA LEU A 42 7.47 9.48 -13.89
C LEU A 42 8.22 10.69 -13.33
N THR A 43 8.61 10.66 -12.05
CA THR A 43 9.52 11.68 -11.50
C THR A 43 10.84 11.03 -11.14
N LEU A 44 11.90 11.48 -11.78
CA LEU A 44 13.28 11.16 -11.43
C LEU A 44 13.81 12.24 -10.50
N HIS A 45 14.72 11.87 -9.61
CA HIS A 45 15.47 12.82 -8.82
C HIS A 45 16.96 12.52 -8.86
N ASP A 46 17.76 13.57 -8.69
CA ASP A 46 19.20 13.54 -8.44
C ASP A 46 19.47 14.24 -7.09
N ASP A 47 20.67 14.09 -6.54
CA ASP A 47 21.07 14.64 -5.24
C ASP A 47 20.70 16.13 -5.09
N GLY A 48 20.32 16.59 -3.88
CA GLY A 48 20.03 18.00 -3.64
C GLY A 48 18.64 18.50 -4.09
N ASN A 49 17.64 17.61 -4.16
CA ASN A 49 16.24 17.89 -4.52
C ASN A 49 15.97 18.29 -5.99
N TYR A 50 16.93 18.09 -6.90
CA TYR A 50 16.65 18.29 -8.33
C TYR A 50 15.71 17.19 -8.83
N ARG A 51 14.68 17.59 -9.58
CA ARG A 51 13.63 16.68 -10.07
C ARG A 51 13.36 16.95 -11.54
N VAL A 52 13.15 15.88 -12.28
CA VAL A 52 12.62 15.93 -13.64
C VAL A 52 11.40 15.02 -13.70
N SER A 53 10.30 15.56 -14.23
CA SER A 53 9.06 14.82 -14.43
C SER A 53 8.83 14.61 -15.92
N LEU A 54 8.54 13.38 -16.31
CA LEU A 54 8.23 12.98 -17.68
C LEU A 54 6.85 12.33 -17.74
N SER A 55 6.10 12.60 -18.81
CA SER A 55 4.79 11.98 -19.09
C SER A 55 4.78 11.13 -20.37
N ALA A 56 5.93 11.03 -21.05
CA ALA A 56 6.16 10.21 -22.24
C ALA A 56 7.65 9.86 -22.35
N ASP A 57 7.95 8.90 -23.22
CA ASP A 57 9.32 8.55 -23.59
C ASP A 57 10.09 9.77 -24.09
N GLY A 58 11.37 9.85 -23.72
CA GLY A 58 12.19 10.98 -24.10
C GLY A 58 13.49 11.08 -23.34
N PRO A 59 14.36 12.02 -23.76
CA PRO A 59 15.58 12.32 -23.02
C PRO A 59 15.25 13.05 -21.71
N PHE A 60 16.14 12.91 -20.72
CA PHE A 60 16.16 13.71 -19.51
C PHE A 60 17.61 14.03 -19.13
N SER A 61 17.79 15.08 -18.34
CA SER A 61 19.11 15.44 -17.80
C SER A 61 18.99 16.28 -16.53
N PHE A 62 19.94 16.13 -15.62
CA PHE A 62 20.17 16.98 -14.47
C PHE A 62 21.43 17.82 -14.69
N ARG A 63 21.45 19.04 -14.16
CA ARG A 63 22.68 19.85 -14.11
C ARG A 63 23.45 19.48 -12.85
N VAL A 64 24.72 19.13 -13.04
CA VAL A 64 25.63 18.72 -11.96
C VAL A 64 26.97 19.43 -12.12
N ALA A 65 27.70 19.65 -11.03
CA ALA A 65 29.06 20.17 -11.14
C ALA A 65 29.98 19.11 -11.77
N SER A 66 30.99 19.54 -12.54
CA SER A 66 31.84 18.64 -13.36
C SER A 66 32.75 17.70 -12.54
N ASN A 67 32.73 17.83 -11.21
CA ASN A 67 33.39 16.96 -10.23
C ASN A 67 32.43 16.50 -9.10
N ALA A 68 31.13 16.61 -9.31
CA ALA A 68 30.14 16.14 -8.34
C ALA A 68 29.83 14.66 -8.54
N SER A 69 29.48 14.00 -7.44
CA SER A 69 28.76 12.74 -7.52
C SER A 69 27.31 12.99 -7.93
N TYR A 70 26.71 11.99 -8.56
CA TYR A 70 25.29 11.98 -8.91
C TYR A 70 24.67 10.66 -8.45
N ASN A 71 23.38 10.72 -8.12
CA ASN A 71 22.60 9.57 -7.70
C ASN A 71 21.15 9.72 -8.18
N ILE A 72 20.95 9.29 -9.42
CA ILE A 72 19.67 9.35 -10.11
C ILE A 72 18.84 8.11 -9.77
N SER A 73 17.65 8.33 -9.22
CA SER A 73 16.70 7.26 -8.97
C SER A 73 15.25 7.73 -9.13
N VAL A 74 14.32 6.78 -9.19
CA VAL A 74 12.90 7.09 -9.31
C VAL A 74 12.39 7.64 -7.98
N LEU A 75 11.91 8.88 -7.99
CA LEU A 75 11.24 9.51 -6.86
C LEU A 75 9.75 9.13 -6.81
N SER A 76 9.11 9.04 -7.98
CA SER A 76 7.70 8.68 -8.09
C SER A 76 7.44 7.86 -9.35
N GLN A 77 6.87 6.68 -9.17
CA GLN A 77 6.48 5.77 -10.25
C GLN A 77 5.14 6.20 -10.88
N PRO A 78 4.97 6.09 -12.20
CA PRO A 78 3.65 6.11 -12.81
C PRO A 78 2.82 4.88 -12.40
N SER A 79 1.49 4.95 -12.51
CA SER A 79 0.60 3.89 -11.98
C SER A 79 0.56 2.60 -12.83
N LYS A 80 0.76 2.71 -14.14
CA LYS A 80 0.60 1.57 -15.08
C LYS A 80 1.89 0.92 -15.55
N VAL A 81 3.03 1.54 -15.28
CA VAL A 81 4.34 1.00 -15.61
C VAL A 81 5.24 1.13 -14.40
N ASN A 82 6.27 0.31 -14.29
CA ASN A 82 7.32 0.46 -13.30
C ASN A 82 8.65 0.71 -14.02
N CYS A 83 9.28 1.82 -13.69
CA CYS A 83 10.51 2.29 -14.28
C CYS A 83 11.71 1.96 -13.39
N THR A 84 12.75 1.39 -13.98
CA THR A 84 14.03 1.11 -13.32
C THR A 84 15.14 1.94 -13.93
N VAL A 85 16.03 2.47 -13.09
CA VAL A 85 17.21 3.23 -13.53
C VAL A 85 18.43 2.32 -13.54
N VAL A 86 19.14 2.29 -14.68
CA VAL A 86 20.45 1.64 -14.84
C VAL A 86 21.51 2.72 -15.03
N ASN A 87 22.70 2.49 -14.46
CA ASN A 87 23.82 3.45 -14.40
C ASN A 87 23.50 4.74 -13.60
N GLY A 88 22.46 4.73 -12.77
CA GLY A 88 21.95 5.92 -12.07
C GLY A 88 22.93 6.62 -11.11
N SER A 89 23.99 5.97 -10.66
CA SER A 89 24.95 6.53 -9.70
C SER A 89 26.35 6.61 -10.27
N GLY A 90 27.10 7.66 -9.92
CA GLY A 90 28.51 7.79 -10.30
C GLY A 90 29.13 9.12 -9.90
N HIS A 91 30.25 9.44 -10.53
CA HIS A 91 30.99 10.67 -10.30
C HIS A 91 31.39 11.32 -11.62
N MET A 92 31.14 12.61 -11.76
CA MET A 92 31.59 13.37 -12.93
C MET A 92 33.10 13.55 -12.87
N ASN A 93 33.78 13.28 -13.98
CA ASN A 93 35.24 13.38 -14.12
C ASN A 93 35.67 14.24 -15.32
N SER A 94 34.72 14.91 -15.98
CA SER A 94 34.95 15.78 -17.12
C SER A 94 33.85 16.84 -17.25
N GLU A 95 34.11 17.87 -18.05
CA GLU A 95 33.11 18.90 -18.39
C GLU A 95 32.16 18.46 -19.53
N ALA A 96 32.36 17.26 -20.10
CA ALA A 96 31.50 16.73 -21.14
C ALA A 96 30.17 16.22 -20.55
N PRO A 97 29.06 16.29 -21.29
CA PRO A 97 27.80 15.66 -20.91
C PRO A 97 27.95 14.13 -20.78
N LEU A 98 27.28 13.56 -19.77
CA LEU A 98 27.14 12.11 -19.60
C LEU A 98 25.70 11.70 -19.91
N ASP A 99 25.49 10.86 -20.92
CA ASP A 99 24.17 10.48 -21.44
C ASP A 99 23.86 8.97 -21.33
N ASN A 100 24.61 8.24 -20.50
CA ASN A 100 24.57 6.78 -20.40
C ASN A 100 23.53 6.23 -19.41
N ILE A 101 22.67 7.09 -18.84
CA ILE A 101 21.64 6.67 -17.90
C ILE A 101 20.46 6.09 -18.68
N VAL A 102 20.12 4.84 -18.39
CA VAL A 102 19.01 4.15 -19.07
C VAL A 102 17.87 4.00 -18.10
N VAL A 103 16.69 4.48 -18.48
CA VAL A 103 15.46 4.29 -17.72
C VAL A 103 14.48 3.49 -18.56
N THR A 104 14.20 2.28 -18.09
CA THR A 104 13.27 1.35 -18.76
C THR A 104 12.03 1.20 -17.90
N CYS A 105 10.87 1.48 -18.49
CA CYS A 105 9.57 1.29 -17.88
C CYS A 105 8.87 0.07 -18.49
N LEU A 106 8.49 -0.88 -17.65
CA LEU A 106 7.73 -2.06 -18.08
C LEU A 106 6.28 -1.96 -17.61
N PRO A 107 5.29 -2.40 -18.40
CA PRO A 107 3.90 -2.48 -17.96
C PRO A 107 3.76 -3.25 -16.66
N ASN A 108 2.99 -2.71 -15.73
CA ASN A 108 2.50 -3.46 -14.60
C ASN A 108 1.37 -4.37 -15.08
N VAL A 109 1.29 -5.56 -14.49
CA VAL A 109 0.32 -6.60 -14.80
C VAL A 109 -0.93 -6.38 -13.93
N PRO A 110 -2.12 -6.23 -14.53
CA PRO A 110 -3.37 -6.23 -13.77
C PRO A 110 -3.62 -7.64 -13.20
N VAL A 111 -3.93 -7.70 -11.91
CA VAL A 111 -4.42 -8.91 -11.25
C VAL A 111 -5.93 -8.80 -11.11
N GLY A 112 -6.65 -9.83 -11.50
CA GLY A 112 -8.10 -9.80 -11.59
C GLY A 112 -8.71 -11.19 -11.59
N GLY A 113 -10.02 -11.22 -11.74
CA GLY A 113 -10.76 -12.45 -11.59
C GLY A 113 -12.26 -12.26 -11.67
N ALA A 114 -12.98 -13.22 -11.10
CA ALA A 114 -14.43 -13.14 -10.94
C ALA A 114 -14.86 -13.50 -9.53
N VAL A 115 -15.89 -12.82 -9.05
CA VAL A 115 -16.62 -13.15 -7.83
C VAL A 115 -17.97 -13.74 -8.17
N ALA A 116 -18.32 -14.84 -7.50
CA ALA A 116 -19.58 -15.55 -7.66
C ALA A 116 -20.17 -15.94 -6.30
N GLY A 117 -21.50 -16.08 -6.24
CA GLY A 117 -22.23 -16.48 -5.05
C GLY A 117 -22.36 -15.40 -3.97
N LEU A 118 -21.88 -14.17 -4.20
CA LEU A 118 -22.07 -13.05 -3.26
C LEU A 118 -23.56 -12.68 -3.19
N ALA A 119 -24.11 -12.64 -1.98
CA ALA A 119 -25.51 -12.29 -1.75
C ALA A 119 -25.76 -10.80 -2.05
N THR A 120 -26.94 -10.49 -2.61
CA THR A 120 -27.32 -9.10 -2.89
C THR A 120 -27.36 -8.27 -1.60
N GLY A 121 -26.72 -7.10 -1.63
CA GLY A 121 -26.66 -6.20 -0.48
C GLY A 121 -25.57 -6.53 0.55
N THR A 122 -24.73 -7.54 0.30
CA THR A 122 -23.52 -7.81 1.09
C THR A 122 -22.27 -7.40 0.32
N THR A 123 -21.14 -7.35 1.03
CA THR A 123 -19.85 -6.94 0.46
C THR A 123 -18.75 -7.90 0.89
N VAL A 124 -17.81 -8.20 -0.01
CA VAL A 124 -16.57 -8.93 0.30
C VAL A 124 -15.37 -8.02 0.12
N GLY A 125 -14.46 -8.00 1.10
CA GLY A 125 -13.19 -7.29 1.00
C GLY A 125 -12.09 -8.21 0.47
N LEU A 126 -11.29 -7.71 -0.47
CA LEU A 126 -10.11 -8.40 -0.99
C LEU A 126 -8.84 -7.65 -0.60
N SER A 127 -7.82 -8.42 -0.21
CA SER A 127 -6.43 -7.96 -0.09
C SER A 127 -5.55 -8.67 -1.10
N ASP A 128 -4.44 -8.04 -1.44
CA ASP A 128 -3.34 -8.64 -2.19
C ASP A 128 -2.03 -8.39 -1.44
N ASN A 129 -1.25 -9.45 -1.22
CA ASN A 129 0.00 -9.40 -0.45
C ASN A 129 -0.16 -8.72 0.92
N GLY A 130 -1.30 -8.96 1.59
CA GLY A 130 -1.64 -8.38 2.89
C GLY A 130 -2.13 -6.93 2.88
N SER A 131 -2.10 -6.25 1.72
CA SER A 131 -2.64 -4.90 1.57
C SER A 131 -4.09 -4.96 1.07
N PHE A 132 -5.00 -4.24 1.74
CA PHE A 132 -6.38 -4.12 1.28
C PHE A 132 -6.42 -3.47 -0.11
N GLN A 133 -7.19 -4.05 -1.02
CA GLN A 133 -7.28 -3.62 -2.41
C GLN A 133 -8.65 -3.07 -2.76
N SER A 134 -9.70 -3.84 -2.48
CA SER A 134 -11.03 -3.50 -2.97
C SER A 134 -12.13 -4.09 -2.10
N THR A 135 -13.31 -3.48 -2.16
CA THR A 135 -14.56 -4.06 -1.69
C THR A 135 -15.44 -4.32 -2.90
N LEU A 136 -15.90 -5.56 -3.04
CA LEU A 136 -16.83 -5.97 -4.09
C LEU A 136 -18.23 -6.09 -3.48
N ASP A 137 -19.24 -5.59 -4.19
CA ASP A 137 -20.65 -5.53 -3.78
C ASP A 137 -21.60 -6.26 -4.75
N ALA A 138 -21.06 -6.84 -5.81
CA ALA A 138 -21.79 -7.57 -6.82
C ALA A 138 -20.99 -8.76 -7.37
N ASN A 139 -21.70 -9.75 -7.91
CA ASN A 139 -21.09 -10.83 -8.68
C ASN A 139 -20.59 -10.32 -10.04
N GLY A 140 -19.51 -10.90 -10.56
CA GLY A 140 -18.97 -10.55 -11.87
C GLY A 140 -17.45 -10.45 -11.89
N ALA A 141 -16.91 -9.94 -12.99
CA ALA A 141 -15.49 -9.74 -13.16
C ALA A 141 -14.98 -8.56 -12.32
N PHE A 142 -13.76 -8.65 -11.82
CA PHE A 142 -13.06 -7.57 -11.13
C PHE A 142 -11.59 -7.50 -11.58
N VAL A 143 -11.01 -6.32 -11.43
CA VAL A 143 -9.56 -6.09 -11.53
C VAL A 143 -9.16 -5.28 -10.30
N LEU A 144 -8.08 -5.67 -9.65
CA LEU A 144 -7.56 -4.94 -8.48
C LEU A 144 -7.01 -3.58 -8.90
N PRO A 145 -7.16 -2.53 -8.07
CA PRO A 145 -6.70 -1.19 -8.42
C PRO A 145 -5.17 -1.07 -8.46
N THR A 146 -4.46 -1.88 -7.68
CA THR A 146 -3.00 -1.94 -7.70
C THR A 146 -2.54 -2.96 -8.72
N TYR A 147 -1.63 -2.54 -9.60
CA TYR A 147 -1.03 -3.42 -10.60
C TYR A 147 0.30 -3.95 -10.07
N ILE A 148 0.67 -5.17 -10.45
CA ILE A 148 1.88 -5.83 -9.98
C ILE A 148 2.96 -5.72 -11.04
N VAL A 149 4.19 -5.40 -10.63
CA VAL A 149 5.34 -5.35 -11.55
C VAL A 149 5.49 -6.71 -12.23
N ASN A 150 5.81 -6.74 -13.52
CA ASN A 150 6.09 -7.97 -14.22
C ASN A 150 7.16 -8.82 -13.49
N GLY A 151 6.87 -10.10 -13.25
CA GLY A 151 7.69 -11.01 -12.44
C GLY A 151 7.43 -10.94 -10.92
N GLY A 152 6.62 -9.99 -10.45
CA GLY A 152 6.23 -9.85 -9.04
C GLY A 152 5.21 -10.92 -8.61
N ALA A 153 5.22 -11.27 -7.34
CA ALA A 153 4.23 -12.19 -6.77
C ALA A 153 2.93 -11.46 -6.39
N TYR A 154 1.80 -12.15 -6.51
CA TYR A 154 0.52 -11.75 -5.95
C TYR A 154 -0.03 -12.84 -5.04
N ALA A 155 -0.81 -12.43 -4.04
CA ALA A 155 -1.47 -13.27 -3.06
C ALA A 155 -2.79 -12.63 -2.64
N VAL A 156 -3.81 -12.83 -3.48
CA VAL A 156 -5.18 -12.40 -3.29
C VAL A 156 -5.86 -13.26 -2.24
N THR A 157 -6.36 -12.61 -1.20
CA THR A 157 -7.08 -13.23 -0.09
C THR A 157 -8.34 -12.44 0.25
N VAL A 158 -9.30 -13.08 0.91
CA VAL A 158 -10.45 -12.36 1.49
C VAL A 158 -9.97 -11.66 2.76
N SER A 159 -10.00 -10.33 2.76
CA SER A 159 -9.66 -9.50 3.92
C SER A 159 -10.87 -9.28 4.84
N ARG A 160 -12.09 -9.40 4.31
CA ARG A 160 -13.34 -9.23 5.06
C ARG A 160 -14.45 -10.09 4.46
N GLN A 161 -14.98 -11.00 5.27
CA GLN A 161 -16.08 -11.87 4.88
C GLN A 161 -17.42 -11.09 4.81
N PRO A 162 -18.31 -11.43 3.87
CA PRO A 162 -19.69 -10.94 3.88
C PRO A 162 -20.50 -11.56 5.04
N ALA A 163 -21.48 -10.81 5.56
CA ALA A 163 -22.37 -11.32 6.60
C ALA A 163 -23.20 -12.51 6.10
N GLY A 164 -23.26 -13.60 6.89
CA GLY A 164 -24.02 -14.80 6.54
C GLY A 164 -23.42 -15.62 5.39
N GLN A 165 -22.18 -15.33 5.00
CA GLN A 165 -21.50 -15.99 3.91
C GLN A 165 -20.02 -16.23 4.25
N TYR A 166 -19.43 -17.19 3.54
CA TYR A 166 -18.00 -17.43 3.55
C TYR A 166 -17.51 -17.47 2.11
N CYS A 167 -16.62 -16.55 1.78
CA CYS A 167 -15.92 -16.47 0.52
C CYS A 167 -14.54 -17.10 0.64
N SER A 168 -14.19 -17.95 -0.33
CA SER A 168 -12.84 -18.49 -0.50
C SER A 168 -12.25 -18.04 -1.83
N VAL A 169 -10.91 -17.98 -1.89
CA VAL A 169 -10.18 -17.62 -3.11
C VAL A 169 -9.49 -18.87 -3.66
N THR A 170 -9.72 -19.16 -4.94
CA THR A 170 -8.95 -20.13 -5.73
C THR A 170 -8.12 -19.38 -6.77
N ASN A 171 -6.94 -19.90 -7.12
CA ASN A 171 -5.96 -19.22 -7.97
C ASN A 171 -5.57 -17.82 -7.45
N GLY A 172 -5.68 -17.61 -6.13
CA GLY A 172 -5.37 -16.34 -5.48
C GLY A 172 -3.89 -16.02 -5.45
N THR A 173 -3.00 -16.99 -5.67
CA THR A 173 -1.55 -16.78 -5.65
C THR A 173 -0.93 -17.01 -7.02
N GLY A 174 0.15 -16.31 -7.31
CA GLY A 174 0.90 -16.52 -8.55
C GLY A 174 1.96 -15.46 -8.80
N THR A 175 2.50 -15.46 -10.02
CA THR A 175 3.43 -14.45 -10.51
C THR A 175 2.77 -13.66 -11.63
N ALA A 176 2.84 -12.35 -11.53
CA ALA A 176 2.43 -11.42 -12.56
C ALA A 176 3.29 -11.63 -13.81
N ASP A 177 2.68 -11.98 -14.94
CA ASP A 177 3.37 -12.14 -16.22
C ASP A 177 2.64 -11.38 -17.32
N ILE A 178 3.31 -10.37 -17.87
CA ILE A 178 2.78 -9.55 -18.95
C ILE A 178 2.53 -10.35 -20.24
N ASN A 179 3.21 -11.48 -20.40
CA ASN A 179 3.02 -12.38 -21.54
C ASN A 179 1.91 -13.41 -21.29
N ASN A 180 1.38 -13.48 -20.07
CA ASN A 180 0.31 -14.40 -19.67
C ASN A 180 -0.71 -13.70 -18.77
N LEU A 181 -1.32 -12.63 -19.29
CA LEU A 181 -2.37 -11.89 -18.58
C LEU A 181 -3.57 -12.76 -18.18
N ALA A 182 -3.83 -13.84 -18.92
CA ALA A 182 -4.91 -14.76 -18.60
C ALA A 182 -4.69 -15.44 -17.25
N ALA A 183 -3.45 -15.81 -16.91
CA ALA A 183 -3.13 -16.40 -15.61
C ALA A 183 -3.34 -15.40 -14.46
N SER A 184 -2.91 -14.15 -14.63
CA SER A 184 -3.10 -13.09 -13.61
C SER A 184 -4.55 -12.61 -13.46
N ASN A 185 -5.41 -12.88 -14.45
CA ASN A 185 -6.85 -12.55 -14.43
C ASN A 185 -7.76 -13.74 -14.15
N ASN A 186 -7.23 -14.83 -13.57
CA ASN A 186 -7.95 -16.07 -13.30
C ASN A 186 -8.20 -16.31 -11.79
N VAL A 187 -8.18 -15.26 -10.98
CA VAL A 187 -8.55 -15.36 -9.56
C VAL A 187 -10.05 -15.66 -9.46
N VAL A 188 -10.42 -16.66 -8.67
CA VAL A 188 -11.83 -17.03 -8.47
C VAL A 188 -12.19 -16.82 -7.01
N VAL A 189 -13.14 -15.92 -6.75
CA VAL A 189 -13.72 -15.70 -5.42
C VAL A 189 -15.10 -16.34 -5.39
N ASN A 190 -15.25 -17.42 -4.62
CA ASN A 190 -16.53 -18.13 -4.51
C ASN A 190 -17.09 -17.96 -3.10
N CYS A 191 -18.29 -17.39 -3.02
CA CYS A 191 -19.01 -17.15 -1.78
C CYS A 191 -20.16 -18.14 -1.62
N ILE A 192 -20.26 -18.77 -0.46
CA ILE A 192 -21.33 -19.69 -0.11
C ILE A 192 -22.00 -19.28 1.18
N ALA A 193 -23.24 -19.73 1.40
CA ALA A 193 -23.96 -19.49 2.66
C ALA A 193 -23.17 -20.04 3.85
N ALA A 194 -23.13 -19.28 4.92
CA ALA A 194 -22.47 -19.63 6.17
C ALA A 194 -23.28 -19.13 7.36
N VAL A 195 -22.99 -19.66 8.55
CA VAL A 195 -23.72 -19.38 9.77
C VAL A 195 -22.98 -18.31 10.58
N PRO A 196 -23.57 -17.13 10.82
CA PRO A 196 -22.98 -16.14 11.70
C PRO A 196 -22.85 -16.67 13.12
N VAL A 197 -21.72 -16.39 13.78
CA VAL A 197 -21.55 -16.64 15.21
C VAL A 197 -21.90 -15.37 15.96
N ALA A 198 -22.94 -15.43 16.79
CA ALA A 198 -23.56 -14.26 17.40
C ALA A 198 -24.12 -14.58 18.78
N GLY A 199 -24.40 -13.51 19.53
CA GLY A 199 -24.91 -13.64 20.88
C GLY A 199 -25.25 -12.31 21.52
N THR A 200 -25.41 -12.33 22.84
CA THR A 200 -25.74 -11.15 23.65
C THR A 200 -24.77 -11.02 24.82
N VAL A 201 -24.29 -9.80 25.07
CA VAL A 201 -23.55 -9.44 26.28
C VAL A 201 -24.48 -8.74 27.27
N THR A 202 -24.50 -9.18 28.52
CA THR A 202 -25.27 -8.58 29.62
C THR A 202 -24.37 -8.15 30.77
N GLY A 203 -24.79 -7.13 31.53
CA GLY A 203 -24.10 -6.69 32.74
C GLY A 203 -22.78 -5.95 32.53
N LEU A 204 -22.32 -5.73 31.29
CA LEU A 204 -21.11 -4.95 31.01
C LEU A 204 -21.29 -3.49 31.44
N LYS A 205 -20.41 -3.01 32.33
CA LYS A 205 -20.43 -1.64 32.84
C LYS A 205 -20.17 -0.63 31.72
N THR A 206 -20.85 0.51 31.77
CA THR A 206 -20.62 1.63 30.84
C THR A 206 -19.16 2.09 30.89
N GLY A 207 -18.53 2.24 29.73
CA GLY A 207 -17.12 2.62 29.62
C GLY A 207 -16.12 1.45 29.73
N SER A 208 -16.59 0.23 29.96
CA SER A 208 -15.78 -0.99 29.92
C SER A 208 -15.85 -1.68 28.56
N SER A 209 -14.94 -2.62 28.31
CA SER A 209 -15.01 -3.52 27.17
C SER A 209 -14.61 -4.94 27.54
N VAL A 210 -15.17 -5.91 26.84
CA VAL A 210 -14.76 -7.32 26.87
C VAL A 210 -14.28 -7.71 25.50
N VAL A 211 -13.20 -8.50 25.43
CA VAL A 211 -12.74 -9.07 24.15
C VAL A 211 -13.11 -10.55 24.13
N LEU A 212 -13.85 -10.91 23.09
CA LEU A 212 -14.25 -12.28 22.79
C LEU A 212 -13.39 -12.83 21.65
N SER A 213 -13.21 -14.14 21.61
CA SER A 213 -12.61 -14.82 20.47
C SER A 213 -13.38 -16.07 20.11
N ASN A 214 -13.72 -16.20 18.83
CA ASN A 214 -14.21 -17.44 18.25
C ASN A 214 -13.03 -18.21 17.63
N ASN A 215 -12.84 -19.46 18.06
CA ASN A 215 -11.82 -20.39 17.56
C ASN A 215 -10.38 -19.80 17.57
N GLY A 216 -10.10 -18.86 18.48
CA GLY A 216 -8.76 -18.28 18.68
C GLY A 216 -8.25 -17.34 17.59
N SER A 217 -9.04 -17.08 16.53
CA SER A 217 -8.59 -16.30 15.36
C SER A 217 -9.52 -15.15 14.98
N ASP A 218 -10.83 -15.26 15.28
CA ASP A 218 -11.79 -14.19 15.05
C ASP A 218 -12.06 -13.48 16.38
N THR A 219 -11.42 -12.34 16.58
CA THR A 219 -11.52 -11.55 17.81
C THR A 219 -12.53 -10.42 17.65
N LEU A 220 -13.30 -10.18 18.70
CA LEU A 220 -14.33 -9.15 18.73
C LEU A 220 -14.29 -8.39 20.06
N THR A 221 -14.04 -7.09 19.98
CA THR A 221 -14.17 -6.19 21.14
C THR A 221 -15.61 -5.72 21.25
N VAL A 222 -16.25 -5.98 22.38
CA VAL A 222 -17.60 -5.51 22.71
C VAL A 222 -17.50 -4.42 23.77
N SER A 223 -17.93 -3.20 23.44
CA SER A 223 -17.80 -1.99 24.27
C SER A 223 -19.09 -1.58 25.00
N ALA A 224 -20.19 -2.30 24.78
CA ALA A 224 -21.46 -2.09 25.46
C ALA A 224 -22.24 -3.40 25.55
N ALA A 225 -23.08 -3.54 26.58
CA ALA A 225 -24.05 -4.62 26.63
C ALA A 225 -25.02 -4.55 25.44
N GLY A 226 -25.43 -5.71 24.91
CA GLY A 226 -26.26 -5.81 23.72
C GLY A 226 -25.85 -6.97 22.82
N ASN A 227 -26.41 -6.99 21.60
CA ASN A 227 -26.12 -8.03 20.62
C ASN A 227 -24.71 -7.86 20.05
N PHE A 228 -24.05 -8.97 19.78
CA PHE A 228 -22.78 -9.02 19.07
C PHE A 228 -22.82 -10.07 17.97
N THR A 229 -21.97 -9.90 16.96
CA THR A 229 -21.76 -10.88 15.89
C THR A 229 -20.30 -10.83 15.50
N PHE A 230 -19.67 -11.99 15.43
CA PHE A 230 -18.30 -12.13 14.94
C PHE A 230 -18.23 -11.79 13.45
N ALA A 231 -17.05 -11.35 12.99
CA ALA A 231 -16.88 -10.91 11.61
C ALA A 231 -16.96 -12.08 10.62
N ASN A 232 -16.44 -13.25 11.01
CA ASN A 232 -16.43 -14.44 10.16
C ASN A 232 -17.62 -15.34 10.48
N SER A 233 -18.38 -15.66 9.43
CA SER A 233 -19.39 -16.72 9.50
C SER A 233 -18.71 -18.09 9.34
N MET A 234 -19.32 -19.11 9.93
CA MET A 234 -18.80 -20.48 9.95
C MET A 234 -19.49 -21.34 8.89
N LEU A 235 -18.73 -22.17 8.18
CA LEU A 235 -19.29 -23.13 7.25
C LEU A 235 -20.20 -24.14 7.97
N ASP A 236 -21.18 -24.67 7.24
CA ASP A 236 -22.07 -25.71 7.75
C ASP A 236 -21.26 -26.93 8.26
N GLY A 237 -21.60 -27.40 9.46
CA GLY A 237 -20.87 -28.48 10.14
C GLY A 237 -19.58 -28.07 10.85
N ALA A 238 -19.11 -26.82 10.72
CA ALA A 238 -17.89 -26.36 11.39
C ALA A 238 -18.14 -26.09 12.88
N ALA A 239 -17.17 -26.42 13.73
CA ALA A 239 -17.25 -26.15 15.16
C ALA A 239 -16.93 -24.69 15.48
N TYR A 240 -17.67 -24.08 16.40
CA TYR A 240 -17.35 -22.77 16.97
C TYR A 240 -17.02 -22.92 18.46
N ALA A 241 -16.15 -22.03 18.96
CA ALA A 241 -15.71 -21.99 20.35
C ALA A 241 -15.39 -20.55 20.73
N VAL A 242 -16.36 -19.90 21.36
CA VAL A 242 -16.33 -18.52 21.85
C VAL A 242 -15.85 -18.50 23.29
N THR A 243 -14.81 -17.72 23.51
CA THR A 243 -14.15 -17.52 24.81
C THR A 243 -13.94 -16.04 25.09
N VAL A 244 -13.81 -15.67 26.36
CA VAL A 244 -13.35 -14.33 26.75
C VAL A 244 -11.82 -14.34 26.76
N THR A 245 -11.20 -13.51 25.92
CA THR A 245 -9.74 -13.35 25.86
C THR A 245 -9.26 -12.17 26.69
N THR A 246 -10.12 -11.18 26.96
CA THR A 246 -9.78 -10.06 27.84
C THR A 246 -11.00 -9.65 28.65
N GLN A 247 -10.86 -9.71 29.97
CA GLN A 247 -11.89 -9.30 30.91
C GLN A 247 -11.93 -7.77 31.06
N PRO A 248 -13.12 -7.18 31.24
CA PRO A 248 -13.25 -5.78 31.65
C PRO A 248 -12.64 -5.53 33.03
N SER A 249 -12.11 -4.34 33.26
CA SER A 249 -11.57 -3.96 34.58
C SER A 249 -12.67 -3.98 35.65
N GLY A 250 -12.43 -4.70 36.75
CA GLY A 250 -13.38 -4.79 37.87
C GLY A 250 -14.69 -5.50 37.54
N GLN A 251 -14.68 -6.40 36.55
CA GLN A 251 -15.78 -7.32 36.22
C GLN A 251 -15.24 -8.67 35.75
N THR A 252 -16.06 -9.71 35.83
CA THR A 252 -15.79 -11.02 35.22
C THR A 252 -16.94 -11.39 34.29
N CYS A 253 -16.62 -11.58 33.02
CA CYS A 253 -17.53 -12.09 32.01
C CYS A 253 -17.35 -13.60 31.83
N SER A 254 -18.46 -14.35 31.80
CA SER A 254 -18.49 -15.79 31.50
C SER A 254 -19.36 -16.07 30.27
N VAL A 255 -18.97 -17.07 29.48
CA VAL A 255 -19.68 -17.47 28.25
C VAL A 255 -20.53 -18.72 28.51
N THR A 256 -21.80 -18.68 28.13
CA THR A 256 -22.71 -19.83 28.07
C THR A 256 -23.10 -20.08 26.62
N ASN A 257 -23.27 -21.35 26.24
CA ASN A 257 -23.43 -21.78 24.84
C ASN A 257 -22.27 -21.34 23.93
N GLY A 258 -21.08 -21.14 24.51
CA GLY A 258 -19.91 -20.65 23.79
C GLY A 258 -19.38 -21.63 22.75
N SER A 259 -19.72 -22.91 22.82
CA SER A 259 -19.27 -23.91 21.85
C SER A 259 -20.43 -24.68 21.23
N GLY A 260 -20.18 -25.19 20.02
CA GLY A 260 -21.15 -25.99 19.28
C GLY A 260 -20.76 -26.16 17.83
N THR A 261 -21.74 -26.51 16.99
CA THR A 261 -21.56 -26.70 15.55
C THR A 261 -22.47 -25.73 14.81
N ALA A 262 -21.90 -25.02 13.84
CA ALA A 262 -22.63 -24.18 12.92
C ALA A 262 -23.53 -25.06 12.02
N SER A 263 -24.83 -24.76 11.97
CA SER A 263 -25.77 -25.45 11.10
C SER A 263 -26.61 -24.44 10.31
N LEU A 264 -26.61 -24.54 8.98
CA LEU A 264 -27.46 -23.72 8.12
C LEU A 264 -28.95 -24.02 8.37
N THR A 265 -29.28 -25.28 8.65
CA THR A 265 -30.65 -25.71 8.95
C THR A 265 -31.10 -25.40 10.37
N ASN A 266 -30.16 -25.20 11.30
CA ASN A 266 -30.44 -24.85 12.69
C ASN A 266 -29.41 -23.83 13.22
N PRO A 267 -29.48 -22.56 12.80
CA PRO A 267 -28.47 -21.55 13.12
C PRO A 267 -28.53 -21.08 14.58
N ALA A 268 -29.61 -21.40 15.29
CA ALA A 268 -29.88 -20.90 16.65
C ALA A 268 -28.75 -21.19 17.64
N GLY A 269 -28.06 -22.32 17.52
CA GLY A 269 -26.93 -22.66 18.39
C GLY A 269 -25.79 -21.63 18.26
N ALA A 270 -25.39 -21.32 17.03
CA ALA A 270 -24.33 -20.36 16.75
C ALA A 270 -24.75 -18.90 16.97
N SER A 271 -26.06 -18.61 17.07
CA SER A 271 -26.58 -17.25 17.28
C SER A 271 -27.16 -16.98 18.68
N ASN A 272 -27.06 -17.93 19.62
CA ASN A 272 -27.62 -17.83 20.98
C ASN A 272 -26.54 -17.93 22.08
N ILE A 273 -25.38 -17.33 21.80
CA ILE A 273 -24.28 -17.26 22.77
C ILE A 273 -24.61 -16.19 23.81
N ALA A 274 -24.46 -16.51 25.09
CA ALA A 274 -24.71 -15.56 26.17
C ALA A 274 -23.41 -15.25 26.90
N VAL A 275 -23.08 -13.96 27.02
CA VAL A 275 -21.92 -13.48 27.79
C VAL A 275 -22.44 -12.66 28.96
N ASN A 276 -22.28 -13.18 30.18
CA ASN A 276 -22.75 -12.50 31.38
C ASN A 276 -21.56 -11.92 32.16
N CYS A 277 -21.55 -10.59 32.32
CA CYS A 277 -20.53 -9.87 33.07
C CYS A 277 -21.05 -9.42 34.43
N VAL A 278 -20.34 -9.77 35.50
CA VAL A 278 -20.65 -9.39 36.89
C VAL A 278 -19.52 -8.59 37.53
#